data_AF-A0A357Z618-F1
#
_entry.id   AF-A0A357Z618-F1
#
_cell.length_a   1.000
_cell.length_b   1.000
_cell.length_c   1.000
_cell.angle_alpha   90.00
_cell.angle_beta   90.00
_cell.angle_gamma   90.00
#
_symmetry.space_group_name_H-M   'P 1'
#
loop_
_entity.id
_entity.type
_entity.pdbx_description
1 polymer ?
#
loop_
_entity_poly.entity_id
_entity_poly.type
_entity_poly.pdbx_seq_one_letter_code
_entity_poly.pdbx_strand_id
1 'polypeptide(L)'
;MDYQPVTPVSQPSSAPKHPQDMLAAVTYIIFFAPNLAGKKDDQYVKYHQRQAIGLVLFALILQGVISIIGYWGGPQYTLAWVVRLILLYFVIIGGKTALAGETKELPFIGPYATRLNLTL
;
A
#
# COMPACT_ATOMS: atom_id res chain seq x y z
N MET A 1 -40.42 43.36 13.05
CA MET A 1 -40.11 42.24 12.15
C MET A 1 -39.79 41.07 13.05
N ASP A 2 -40.72 40.13 13.18
CA ASP A 2 -40.58 38.98 14.09
C ASP A 2 -39.60 37.98 13.48
N TYR A 3 -38.54 37.66 14.22
CA TYR A 3 -37.58 36.63 13.84
C TYR A 3 -38.27 35.26 13.88
N GLN A 4 -38.48 34.66 12.72
CA GLN A 4 -38.87 33.25 12.60
C GLN A 4 -37.59 32.40 12.62
N PRO A 5 -37.41 31.48 13.57
CA PRO A 5 -36.26 30.60 13.56
C PRO A 5 -36.34 29.69 12.34
N VAL A 6 -35.32 29.76 11.47
CA VAL A 6 -35.13 28.79 10.39
C VAL A 6 -34.89 27.41 10.99
N THR A 7 -35.78 26.47 10.70
CA THR A 7 -35.60 25.06 11.08
C THR A 7 -34.39 24.50 10.34
N PRO A 8 -33.51 23.74 11.02
CA PRO A 8 -32.38 23.11 10.34
C PRO A 8 -32.91 22.09 9.34
N VAL A 9 -32.58 22.28 8.06
CA VAL A 9 -32.84 21.30 7.01
C VAL A 9 -32.03 20.04 7.36
N SER A 10 -32.71 18.95 7.69
CA SER A 10 -32.07 17.65 7.88
C SER A 10 -31.43 17.23 6.56
N GLN A 11 -30.09 17.29 6.48
CA GLN A 11 -29.36 16.65 5.40
C GLN A 11 -29.72 15.16 5.36
N PRO A 12 -30.03 14.56 4.20
CA PRO A 12 -30.28 13.13 4.12
C PRO A 12 -29.05 12.38 4.64
N SER A 13 -29.26 11.57 5.67
CA SER A 13 -28.23 10.73 6.28
C SER A 13 -27.72 9.72 5.25
N SER A 14 -26.40 9.70 5.03
CA SER A 14 -25.58 8.64 4.41
C SER A 14 -26.17 7.92 3.19
N ALA A 15 -25.47 8.01 2.05
CA ALA A 15 -25.77 7.25 0.84
C ALA A 15 -26.07 5.76 1.15
N PRO A 16 -27.00 5.10 0.43
CA PRO A 16 -27.37 3.72 0.67
C PRO A 16 -26.13 2.82 0.57
N LYS A 17 -25.88 2.03 1.63
CA LYS A 17 -24.73 1.12 1.69
C LYS A 17 -24.88 0.03 0.63
N HIS A 18 -23.89 -0.13 -0.24
CA HIS A 18 -23.86 -1.25 -1.18
C HIS A 18 -23.50 -2.53 -0.43
N PRO A 19 -24.10 -3.70 -0.76
CA PRO A 19 -23.76 -4.98 -0.15
C PRO A 19 -22.27 -5.34 -0.28
N GLN A 20 -21.57 -4.74 -1.25
CA GLN A 20 -20.14 -4.94 -1.49
C GLN A 20 -19.28 -3.77 -1.03
N ASP A 21 -19.80 -2.79 -0.29
CA ASP A 21 -19.00 -1.68 0.26
C ASP A 21 -17.78 -2.18 1.04
N MET A 22 -17.97 -3.28 1.76
CA MET A 22 -16.89 -3.90 2.50
C MET A 22 -15.84 -4.52 1.56
N LEU A 23 -16.25 -5.19 0.48
CA LEU A 23 -15.33 -5.72 -0.53
C LEU A 23 -14.61 -4.58 -1.30
N ALA A 24 -15.32 -3.49 -1.59
CA ALA A 24 -14.76 -2.31 -2.22
C ALA A 24 -13.73 -1.63 -1.32
N ALA A 25 -14.02 -1.45 -0.04
CA ALA A 25 -13.08 -0.94 0.95
C ALA A 25 -11.83 -1.84 1.06
N VAL A 26 -12.03 -3.16 1.04
CA VAL A 26 -10.95 -4.15 1.14
C VAL A 26 -10.04 -4.18 -0.08
N THR A 27 -10.56 -3.86 -1.26
CA THR A 27 -9.77 -3.81 -2.50
C THR A 27 -8.73 -2.68 -2.46
N TYR A 28 -9.00 -1.57 -1.76
CA TYR A 28 -7.99 -0.53 -1.49
C TYR A 28 -6.85 -1.03 -0.60
N ILE A 29 -7.08 -2.13 0.12
CA ILE A 29 -6.20 -2.68 1.14
C ILE A 29 -5.66 -4.05 0.68
N ILE A 30 -5.30 -4.19 -0.60
CA ILE A 30 -4.70 -5.42 -1.16
C ILE A 30 -3.46 -5.89 -0.35
N PHE A 31 -2.73 -4.98 0.31
CA PHE A 31 -1.63 -5.32 1.23
C PHE A 31 -2.05 -6.02 2.52
N PHE A 32 -3.33 -5.96 2.91
CA PHE A 32 -3.89 -6.66 4.06
C PHE A 32 -4.78 -7.84 3.64
N ALA A 33 -4.76 -8.24 2.37
CA ALA A 33 -5.49 -9.42 1.90
C ALA A 33 -5.30 -10.67 2.78
N PRO A 34 -4.08 -10.98 3.29
CA PRO A 34 -3.87 -12.00 4.32
C PRO A 34 -4.73 -11.88 5.59
N ASN A 35 -4.83 -10.66 6.11
CA ASN A 35 -5.54 -10.34 7.34
C ASN A 35 -7.05 -10.48 7.17
N LEU A 36 -7.53 -10.45 5.94
CA LEU A 36 -8.94 -10.62 5.60
C LEU A 36 -9.30 -12.02 5.16
N ALA A 37 -8.35 -12.76 4.59
CA ALA A 37 -8.49 -14.18 4.31
C ALA A 37 -8.44 -15.07 5.58
N GLY A 38 -8.27 -14.49 6.77
CA GLY A 38 -8.17 -15.22 8.04
C GLY A 38 -6.87 -16.02 8.18
N LYS A 39 -5.90 -15.85 7.27
CA LYS A 39 -4.63 -16.58 7.26
C LYS A 39 -3.53 -15.82 7.99
N LYS A 40 -3.91 -15.02 8.99
CA LYS A 40 -3.01 -14.10 9.70
C LYS A 40 -1.89 -14.84 10.41
N ASP A 41 -2.12 -16.07 10.85
CA ASP A 41 -1.16 -16.85 11.64
C ASP A 41 -0.17 -17.64 10.80
N ASP A 42 -0.37 -17.65 9.48
CA ASP A 42 0.54 -18.33 8.56
C ASP A 42 1.84 -17.52 8.40
N GLN A 43 2.96 -18.11 8.82
CA GLN A 43 4.29 -17.49 8.77
C GLN A 43 4.73 -17.17 7.33
N TYR A 44 4.35 -17.99 6.36
CA TYR A 44 4.65 -17.78 4.95
C TYR A 44 3.89 -16.57 4.40
N VAL A 45 2.60 -16.47 4.74
CA VAL A 45 1.77 -15.33 4.35
C VAL A 45 2.27 -14.04 5.01
N LYS A 46 2.59 -14.08 6.31
CA LYS A 46 3.19 -12.95 7.06
C LYS A 46 4.51 -12.48 6.44
N TYR A 47 5.36 -13.41 6.00
CA TYR A 47 6.60 -13.09 5.33
C TYR A 47 6.39 -12.28 4.05
N HIS A 48 5.55 -12.77 3.13
CA HIS A 48 5.26 -12.07 1.87
C HIS A 48 4.51 -10.75 2.09
N GLN A 49 3.67 -10.68 3.13
CA GLN A 49 3.02 -9.44 3.53
C GLN A 49 4.03 -8.38 3.99
N ARG A 50 5.00 -8.75 4.83
CA ARG A 50 6.09 -7.85 5.25
C ARG A 50 6.95 -7.40 4.08
N GLN A 51 7.29 -8.31 3.15
CA GLN A 51 8.04 -7.96 1.93
C GLN A 51 7.25 -6.99 1.04
N ALA A 52 5.95 -7.21 0.85
CA ALA A 52 5.09 -6.32 0.06
C ALA A 52 4.96 -4.93 0.71
N ILE A 53 4.76 -4.86 2.03
CA ILE A 53 4.72 -3.58 2.77
C ILE A 53 6.07 -2.87 2.69
N GLY A 54 7.17 -3.59 2.89
CA GLY A 54 8.52 -3.04 2.77
C GLY A 54 8.78 -2.44 1.37
N LEU A 55 8.32 -3.11 0.32
CA LEU A 55 8.43 -2.60 -1.06
C LEU A 55 7.62 -1.31 -1.27
N VAL A 56 6.42 -1.19 -0.71
CA VAL A 56 5.62 0.05 -0.76
C VAL A 56 6.29 1.19 -0.02
N LEU A 57 6.74 0.94 1.21
CA LEU A 57 7.44 1.96 2.00
C LEU A 57 8.70 2.44 1.30
N PHE A 58 9.47 1.51 0.73
CA PHE A 58 10.64 1.83 -0.08
C PHE A 58 10.27 2.68 -1.30
N ALA A 59 9.20 2.34 -2.02
CA ALA A 59 8.73 3.12 -3.16
C ALA A 59 8.32 4.55 -2.77
N LEU A 60 7.63 4.72 -1.63
CA LEU A 60 7.24 6.04 -1.11
C LEU A 60 8.46 6.89 -0.75
N ILE A 61 9.46 6.30 -0.09
CA ILE A 61 10.72 6.98 0.25
C ILE A 61 11.43 7.43 -1.03
N LEU A 62 11.59 6.52 -2.01
CA LEU A 62 12.24 6.87 -3.28
C LEU A 62 11.50 7.97 -4.04
N GLN A 63 10.16 7.93 -4.03
CA GLN A 63 9.34 8.97 -4.65
C GLN A 63 9.56 10.32 -3.96
N GLY A 64 9.66 10.36 -2.63
CA GLY A 64 10.00 11.57 -1.88
C GLY A 64 11.39 12.11 -2.24
N VAL A 65 12.40 11.24 -2.32
CA VAL A 65 13.76 11.62 -2.73
C VAL A 65 13.79 12.19 -4.15
N ILE A 66 13.09 11.56 -5.10
CA ILE A 66 12.96 12.03 -6.48
C ILE A 66 12.32 13.43 -6.52
N SER A 67 11.26 13.65 -5.74
CA SER A 67 10.59 14.97 -5.68
C SER A 67 11.52 16.06 -5.14
N ILE A 68 12.32 15.75 -4.12
CA ILE A 68 13.32 16.70 -3.59
C ILE A 68 14.37 17.02 -4.66
N ILE A 69 14.92 16.00 -5.35
CA ILE A 69 15.90 16.21 -6.43
C ILE A 69 15.30 17.08 -7.54
N GLY A 70 14.04 16.83 -7.92
CA GLY A 70 13.33 17.63 -8.92
C GLY A 70 13.15 19.09 -8.50
N TYR A 71 12.82 19.34 -7.23
CA TYR A 71 12.68 20.70 -6.68
C TYR A 71 13.97 21.53 -6.84
N TRP A 72 15.14 20.90 -6.71
CA TRP A 72 16.45 21.55 -6.90
C TRP A 72 16.92 21.57 -8.37
N GLY A 73 16.05 21.28 -9.33
CA GLY A 73 16.37 21.32 -10.77
C GLY A 73 17.07 20.06 -11.31
N GLY A 74 17.07 18.95 -10.56
CA GLY A 74 17.63 17.69 -11.01
C GLY A 74 16.77 16.94 -12.04
N PRO A 75 17.28 15.85 -12.63
CA PRO A 75 16.62 15.11 -13.72
C PRO A 75 15.49 14.19 -13.22
N GLN A 76 14.44 14.79 -12.66
CA GLN A 76 13.31 14.08 -12.03
C GLN A 76 12.69 12.99 -12.90
N TYR A 77 12.41 13.30 -14.17
CA TYR A 77 11.72 12.38 -15.07
C TYR A 77 12.53 11.10 -15.33
N THR A 78 13.82 11.26 -15.65
CA THR A 78 14.71 10.14 -15.90
C THR A 78 14.85 9.28 -14.65
N LEU A 79 15.04 9.90 -13.49
CA LEU A 79 15.20 9.19 -12.23
C LEU A 79 13.93 8.43 -11.83
N ALA A 80 12.76 9.03 -12.05
CA ALA A 80 11.47 8.39 -11.82
C ALA A 80 11.27 7.14 -12.69
N TRP A 81 11.64 7.20 -13.97
CA TRP A 81 11.54 6.04 -14.87
C TRP A 81 12.46 4.90 -14.44
N VAL A 82 13.72 5.20 -14.08
CA VAL A 82 14.66 4.19 -13.58
C VAL A 82 14.14 3.53 -12.31
N VAL A 83 13.66 4.32 -11.34
CA VAL A 83 13.10 3.79 -10.10
C VAL A 83 11.88 2.90 -10.36
N ARG A 84 10.97 3.30 -11.27
CA ARG A 84 9.81 2.47 -11.64
C ARG A 84 10.21 1.11 -12.21
N LEU A 85 11.24 1.05 -13.05
CA LEU A 85 11.73 -0.21 -13.61
C LEU A 85 12.32 -1.12 -12.52
N ILE A 86 13.08 -0.55 -11.58
CA ILE A 86 13.64 -1.30 -10.44
C ILE A 86 12.52 -1.84 -9.55
N LEU A 87 11.52 -1.02 -9.23
CA LEU A 87 10.36 -1.45 -8.43
C LEU A 87 9.57 -2.55 -9.14
N LEU A 88 9.34 -2.42 -10.46
CA LEU A 88 8.68 -3.45 -11.24
C LEU A 88 9.45 -4.77 -11.21
N TYR A 89 10.77 -4.72 -11.33
CA TYR A 89 11.63 -5.89 -11.20
C TYR A 89 11.48 -6.57 -9.83
N PHE A 90 11.42 -5.80 -8.73
CA PHE A 90 11.18 -6.35 -7.39
C PHE A 90 9.79 -6.98 -7.24
N VAL A 91 8.75 -6.36 -7.80
CA VAL A 91 7.40 -6.96 -7.80
C VAL A 91 7.42 -8.32 -8.50
N ILE A 92 8.06 -8.41 -9.67
CA ILE A 92 8.13 -9.65 -10.46
C ILE A 92 8.87 -10.74 -9.68
N ILE A 93 10.03 -10.44 -9.11
CA ILE A 93 10.80 -11.45 -8.36
C ILE A 93 10.08 -11.88 -7.10
N GLY A 94 9.54 -10.94 -6.32
CA GLY A 94 8.76 -11.23 -5.12
C GLY A 94 7.56 -12.13 -5.42
N GLY A 95 6.85 -11.83 -6.51
CA GLY A 95 5.77 -12.67 -7.03
C GLY A 95 6.24 -14.06 -7.45
N LYS A 96 7.34 -14.17 -8.22
CA LYS A 96 7.91 -15.46 -8.61
C LYS A 96 8.31 -16.32 -7.41
N THR A 97 8.92 -15.73 -6.39
CA THR A 97 9.28 -16.46 -5.15
C THR A 97 8.05 -16.92 -4.38
N ALA A 98 7.00 -16.08 -4.31
CA ALA A 98 5.73 -16.45 -3.68
C ALA A 98 4.98 -17.55 -4.46
N LEU A 99 5.11 -17.58 -5.79
CA LEU A 99 4.54 -18.65 -6.63
C LEU A 99 5.35 -19.94 -6.55
N ALA A 100 6.66 -19.85 -6.27
CA ALA A 100 7.53 -21.00 -6.06
C ALA A 100 7.42 -21.61 -4.65
N GLY A 101 6.69 -20.99 -3.72
CA GLY A 101 6.60 -21.45 -2.33
C GLY A 101 7.82 -21.08 -1.49
N GLU A 102 8.64 -20.12 -1.94
CA GLU A 102 9.92 -19.78 -1.33
C GLU A 102 9.86 -18.46 -0.55
N THR A 103 10.45 -18.44 0.64
CA THR A 103 10.62 -17.23 1.47
C THR A 103 11.96 -16.55 1.19
N LYS A 104 12.21 -16.21 -0.08
CA LYS A 104 13.44 -15.52 -0.49
C LYS A 104 13.27 -14.00 -0.40
N GLU A 105 14.28 -13.34 0.14
CA GLU A 105 14.27 -11.89 0.37
C GLU A 105 14.43 -11.13 -0.94
N LEU A 106 13.70 -10.01 -1.07
CA LEU A 106 13.90 -9.09 -2.17
C LEU A 106 15.30 -8.44 -2.08
N PRO A 107 16.03 -8.30 -3.19
CA PRO A 107 17.36 -7.68 -3.17
C PRO A 107 17.32 -6.28 -2.55
N PHE A 108 18.31 -5.95 -1.73
CA PHE A 108 18.52 -4.66 -1.05
C PHE A 108 17.46 -4.24 0.00
N ILE A 109 16.20 -4.62 -0.17
CA ILE A 109 15.10 -4.21 0.71
C ILE A 109 14.62 -5.32 1.65
N GLY A 110 14.87 -6.58 1.29
CA GLY A 110 14.38 -7.74 2.01
C GLY A 110 14.79 -7.79 3.48
N PRO A 111 16.06 -7.52 3.85
CA PRO A 111 16.49 -7.51 5.25
C PRO A 111 15.77 -6.46 6.11
N TYR A 112 15.40 -5.32 5.53
CA TYR A 112 14.67 -4.26 6.24
C TYR A 112 13.18 -4.61 6.34
N ALA A 113 12.60 -5.14 5.27
CA ALA A 113 11.20 -5.55 5.23
C ALA A 113 10.92 -6.70 6.22
N THR A 114 11.80 -7.71 6.31
CA THR A 114 11.66 -8.84 7.24
C THR A 114 11.68 -8.40 8.71
N ARG A 115 12.44 -7.33 9.02
CA ARG A 115 12.59 -6.76 10.37
C ARG A 115 11.46 -5.82 10.78
N LEU A 116 10.53 -5.49 9.88
CA LEU A 116 9.35 -4.71 10.24
C LEU A 116 8.51 -5.50 11.24
N ASN A 117 8.55 -5.09 12.51
CA ASN A 117 7.78 -5.71 13.58
C ASN A 117 6.35 -5.17 13.58
N LEU A 118 5.67 -5.34 12.45
CA LEU A 118 4.25 -5.06 12.31
C LEU A 118 3.51 -6.25 12.92
N THR A 119 2.89 -6.04 14.08
CA THR A 119 1.90 -6.96 14.65
C THR A 119 0.64 -6.90 13.78
N LEU A 120 0.69 -7.63 12.66
CA LEU A 120 -0.40 -7.83 11.70
C LEU A 120 -1.10 -9.16 11.94
#